data_AF-A0A3Q1HMN8-F1
#
_entry.id   AF-A0A3Q1HMN8-F1
#
_cell.length_a   1.000
_cell.length_b   1.000
_cell.length_c   1.000
_cell.angle_alpha   90.00
_cell.angle_beta   90.00
_cell.angle_gamma   90.00
#
_symmetry.space_group_name_H-M   'P 1'
#
loop_
_entity.id
_entity.type
_entity.pdbx_description
1 polymer ?
#
loop_
_entity_poly.entity_id
_entity_poly.type
_entity_poly.pdbx_seq_one_letter_code
_entity_poly.pdbx_strand_id
1 'polypeptide(L)'
;MSLHLAKKFRQQTNYGDSLNPQLYNQAWMQSIPNETLLSAITIPGTHESLSLHGGPLAVCQVWTLDQQLKVGLRYFDIHTGIWIYTQKHIILNFLNEHSSETVLLKVTVHWFHKDKVKTMINELIEQHKDKIWTKSSVPTLQQARGKIILLQSETFTAGAENHKSFFLMKNMLLHVEKKIKRIKSVLCNESIILTDSAASVFSSPRSLAKRFNTQLYDFLNQHKDTSLNQGCLGIFSMNFPGVDLIKSITDM
;
A
#
# COMPACT_ATOMS: atom_id res chain seq x y z
N MET A 1 -32.43 5.87 -3.49
CA MET A 1 -30.99 5.72 -3.25
C MET A 1 -30.49 7.04 -2.63
N SER A 2 -30.34 7.08 -1.31
CA SER A 2 -30.22 8.33 -0.53
C SER A 2 -28.97 9.15 -0.89
N LEU A 3 -29.12 10.48 -0.98
CA LEU A 3 -28.03 11.47 -1.15
C LEU A 3 -26.86 11.28 -0.16
N HIS A 4 -27.07 10.54 0.93
CA HIS A 4 -26.04 10.24 1.93
C HIS A 4 -24.91 9.32 1.42
N LEU A 5 -25.18 8.44 0.45
CA LEU A 5 -24.14 7.56 -0.13
C LEU A 5 -23.19 8.31 -1.07
N ALA A 6 -23.66 9.39 -1.72
CA ALA A 6 -22.84 10.18 -2.64
C ALA A 6 -21.77 11.03 -1.92
N LYS A 7 -21.98 11.39 -0.65
CA LYS A 7 -20.98 12.10 0.17
C LYS A 7 -19.86 11.18 0.70
N LYS A 8 -20.11 9.87 0.77
CA LYS A 8 -19.23 8.84 1.37
C LYS A 8 -18.12 8.32 0.45
N PHE A 9 -18.07 8.82 -0.78
CA PHE A 9 -17.04 8.50 -1.77
C PHE A 9 -16.57 9.79 -2.44
N ARG A 10 -15.92 10.68 -1.69
CA ARG A 10 -15.08 11.73 -2.31
C ARG A 10 -13.79 11.07 -2.82
N GLN A 11 -13.88 10.34 -3.93
CA GLN A 11 -12.71 10.17 -4.79
C GLN A 11 -12.41 11.55 -5.36
N GLN A 12 -11.21 12.07 -5.13
CA GLN A 12 -10.78 13.30 -5.80
C GLN A 12 -10.84 13.01 -7.31
N THR A 13 -11.71 13.72 -8.02
CA THR A 13 -12.00 13.40 -9.43
C THR A 13 -11.01 14.05 -10.38
N ASN A 14 -10.22 15.00 -9.89
CA ASN A 14 -9.32 15.82 -10.69
C ASN A 14 -7.88 15.69 -10.19
N TYR A 15 -6.97 15.51 -11.15
CA TYR A 15 -5.53 15.53 -10.94
C TYR A 15 -5.09 16.94 -10.52
N GLY A 16 -4.28 17.05 -9.47
CA GLY A 16 -3.58 18.30 -9.11
C GLY A 16 -4.31 19.27 -8.18
N ASP A 17 -5.53 18.95 -7.73
CA ASP A 17 -6.19 19.76 -6.69
C ASP A 17 -5.44 19.64 -5.36
N SER A 18 -5.22 20.78 -4.69
CA SER A 18 -4.59 20.82 -3.37
C SER A 18 -5.39 19.99 -2.36
N LEU A 19 -4.73 19.05 -1.69
CA LEU A 19 -5.35 18.17 -0.70
C LEU A 19 -5.71 18.99 0.56
N ASN A 20 -6.97 18.91 1.00
CA ASN A 20 -7.41 19.57 2.25
C ASN A 20 -6.60 19.02 3.44
N PRO A 21 -5.91 19.86 4.23
CA PRO A 21 -5.14 19.44 5.41
C PRO A 21 -5.93 18.62 6.44
N GLN A 22 -7.25 18.77 6.52
CA GLN A 22 -8.10 17.96 7.40
C GLN A 22 -8.13 16.47 7.02
N LEU A 23 -7.65 16.13 5.83
CA LEU A 23 -7.57 14.75 5.34
C LEU A 23 -6.20 14.11 5.64
N TYR A 24 -5.28 14.84 6.28
CA TYR A 24 -3.93 14.34 6.52
C TYR A 24 -3.95 13.30 7.65
N ASN A 25 -3.18 12.24 7.45
CA ASN A 25 -2.94 11.20 8.43
C ASN A 25 -1.47 10.75 8.36
N GLN A 26 -0.57 11.71 8.63
CA GLN A 26 0.87 11.56 8.40
C GLN A 26 1.62 10.78 9.48
N ALA A 27 1.02 10.56 10.65
CA ALA A 27 1.71 9.96 11.81
C ALA A 27 0.90 8.80 12.45
N TRP A 28 0.06 8.11 11.67
CA TRP A 28 -0.84 7.09 12.23
C TRP A 28 -0.12 5.87 12.80
N MET A 29 1.10 5.57 12.33
CA MET A 29 1.87 4.46 12.87
C MET A 29 2.50 4.81 14.23
N GLN A 30 2.48 6.08 14.65
CA GLN A 30 3.06 6.53 15.91
C GLN A 30 2.47 5.79 17.11
N SER A 31 1.16 5.54 17.12
CA SER A 31 0.44 4.87 18.23
C SER A 31 0.64 3.35 18.28
N ILE A 32 1.26 2.75 17.26
CA ILE A 32 1.48 1.30 17.23
C ILE A 32 2.73 0.94 18.05
N PRO A 33 2.66 -0.09 18.92
CA PRO A 33 3.81 -0.55 19.71
C PRO A 33 5.03 -0.91 18.86
N ASN A 34 6.21 -0.71 19.42
CA ASN A 34 7.49 -0.93 18.75
C ASN A 34 7.75 -2.40 18.43
N GLU A 35 7.21 -3.29 19.25
CA GLU A 35 7.38 -4.74 19.17
C GLU A 35 6.49 -5.38 18.11
N THR A 36 5.48 -4.65 17.60
CA THR A 36 4.56 -5.14 16.58
C THR A 36 5.31 -5.44 15.28
N LEU A 37 5.19 -6.68 14.78
CA LEU A 37 5.70 -7.05 13.46
C LEU A 37 4.94 -6.33 12.36
N LEU A 38 5.62 -5.91 11.28
CA LEU A 38 4.93 -5.26 10.15
C LEU A 38 3.88 -6.16 9.48
N SER A 39 4.05 -7.49 9.51
CA SER A 39 3.05 -8.46 9.03
C SER A 39 1.75 -8.43 9.83
N ALA A 40 1.80 -7.97 11.09
CA ALA A 40 0.65 -7.84 11.99
C ALA A 40 -0.04 -6.48 11.92
N ILE A 41 0.37 -5.59 11.00
CA ILE A 41 -0.24 -4.27 10.78
C ILE A 41 -1.02 -4.31 9.47
N THR A 42 -2.23 -3.76 9.48
CA THR A 42 -3.02 -3.60 8.25
C THR A 42 -2.64 -2.28 7.62
N ILE A 43 -2.08 -2.35 6.41
CA ILE A 43 -1.43 -1.19 5.79
C ILE A 43 -2.17 -0.82 4.51
N PRO A 44 -2.62 0.45 4.37
CA PRO A 44 -3.19 0.92 3.12
C PRO A 44 -2.08 1.25 2.13
N GLY A 45 -2.26 0.86 0.87
CA GLY A 45 -1.30 1.15 -0.17
C GLY A 45 -1.91 1.25 -1.55
N THR A 46 -1.05 1.53 -2.54
CA THR A 46 -1.47 1.74 -3.92
C THR A 46 -0.76 0.80 -4.89
N HIS A 47 -1.54 0.27 -5.83
CA HIS A 47 -1.04 -0.46 -6.99
C HIS A 47 -0.64 0.56 -8.06
N GLU A 48 0.49 0.34 -8.74
CA GLU A 48 1.01 1.27 -9.74
C GLU A 48 0.98 2.73 -9.26
N SER A 49 1.62 2.99 -8.13
CA SER A 49 1.47 4.23 -7.35
C SER A 49 1.76 5.51 -8.13
N LEU A 50 2.50 5.43 -9.24
CA LEU A 50 2.89 6.56 -10.08
C LEU A 50 2.10 6.68 -11.39
N SER A 51 1.13 5.78 -11.65
CA SER A 51 0.29 5.79 -12.86
C SER A 51 -0.81 6.85 -12.76
N LEU A 52 -0.41 8.12 -12.85
CA LEU A 52 -1.28 9.31 -12.76
C LEU A 52 -1.75 9.84 -14.12
N HIS A 53 -1.01 9.50 -15.17
CA HIS A 53 -1.19 10.03 -16.52
C HIS A 53 -1.34 8.91 -17.54
N GLY A 54 -1.99 9.22 -18.66
CA GLY A 54 -2.23 8.28 -19.74
C GLY A 54 -3.71 8.17 -20.08
N GLY A 55 -4.06 7.13 -20.85
CA GLY A 55 -5.45 6.86 -21.21
C GLY A 55 -6.28 6.31 -20.05
N PRO A 56 -7.62 6.24 -20.19
CA PRO A 56 -8.52 5.73 -19.14
C PRO A 56 -8.24 4.28 -18.67
N LEU A 57 -7.46 3.52 -19.43
CA LEU A 57 -7.03 2.17 -19.11
C LEU A 57 -5.65 2.11 -18.42
N ALA A 58 -4.90 3.21 -18.41
CA ALA A 58 -3.54 3.29 -17.87
C ALA A 58 -3.46 4.06 -16.54
N VAL A 59 -4.41 4.96 -16.26
CA VAL A 59 -4.44 5.70 -14.99
C VAL A 59 -4.96 4.78 -13.88
N CYS A 60 -4.20 4.69 -12.79
CA CYS A 60 -4.53 3.92 -11.59
C CYS A 60 -4.71 4.80 -10.34
N GLN A 61 -4.15 6.02 -10.37
CA GLN A 61 -4.10 6.92 -9.23
C GLN A 61 -4.52 8.36 -9.61
N VAL A 62 -4.94 9.13 -8.61
CA VAL A 62 -5.27 10.57 -8.75
C VAL A 62 -4.38 11.48 -7.91
N TRP A 63 -3.56 10.89 -7.02
CA TRP A 63 -2.72 11.59 -6.06
C TRP A 63 -1.25 11.43 -6.37
N THR A 64 -0.48 12.53 -6.27
CA THR A 64 0.99 12.44 -6.28
C THR A 64 1.49 11.60 -5.10
N LEU A 65 2.73 11.11 -5.18
CA LEU A 65 3.30 10.31 -4.10
C LEU A 65 3.30 11.05 -2.75
N ASP A 66 3.59 12.35 -2.77
CA ASP A 66 3.51 13.25 -1.61
C ASP A 66 2.08 13.30 -1.03
N GLN A 67 1.07 13.48 -1.87
CA GLN A 67 -0.33 13.48 -1.44
C GLN A 67 -0.74 12.11 -0.86
N GLN A 68 -0.29 11.01 -1.47
CA GLN A 68 -0.55 9.66 -0.98
C GLN A 68 0.04 9.45 0.42
N LEU A 69 1.28 9.87 0.66
CA LEU A 69 1.92 9.84 1.98
C LEU A 69 1.14 10.69 2.99
N LYS A 70 0.70 11.89 2.58
CA LYS A 70 -0.08 12.81 3.42
C LYS A 70 -1.40 12.22 3.91
N VAL A 71 -2.13 11.49 3.07
CA VAL A 71 -3.40 10.85 3.48
C VAL A 71 -3.23 9.55 4.28
N GLY A 72 -2.00 9.05 4.45
CA GLY A 72 -1.73 7.88 5.29
C GLY A 72 -1.38 6.60 4.53
N LEU A 73 -1.21 6.63 3.20
CA LEU A 73 -0.71 5.47 2.45
C LEU A 73 0.75 5.18 2.84
N ARG A 74 1.07 3.91 3.08
CA ARG A 74 2.42 3.47 3.50
C ARG A 74 2.96 2.30 2.70
N TYR A 75 2.21 1.79 1.72
CA TYR A 75 2.72 0.84 0.73
C TYR A 75 2.58 1.41 -0.69
N PHE A 76 3.66 1.27 -1.47
CA PHE A 76 3.70 1.73 -2.86
C PHE A 76 4.26 0.63 -3.76
N ASP A 77 3.51 0.30 -4.81
CA ASP A 77 3.95 -0.56 -5.90
C ASP A 77 4.37 0.31 -7.09
N ILE A 78 5.67 0.42 -7.31
CA ILE A 78 6.24 1.27 -8.35
C ILE A 78 6.61 0.39 -9.55
N HIS A 79 5.82 0.53 -10.61
CA HIS A 79 6.09 -0.08 -11.90
C HIS A 79 6.96 0.88 -12.71
N THR A 80 8.00 0.35 -13.35
CA THR A 80 9.00 1.12 -14.13
C THR A 80 10.00 1.91 -13.28
N GLY A 81 11.03 1.23 -12.77
CA GLY A 81 12.01 1.81 -11.83
C GLY A 81 12.99 2.86 -12.38
N ILE A 82 12.68 3.55 -13.49
CA ILE A 82 13.35 4.83 -13.82
C ILE A 82 12.77 5.93 -12.90
N TRP A 83 11.49 5.86 -12.59
CA TRP A 83 10.78 6.89 -11.83
C TRP A 83 11.12 6.84 -10.33
N ILE A 84 11.52 5.68 -9.82
CA ILE A 84 11.95 5.55 -8.41
C ILE A 84 13.10 6.51 -8.07
N TYR A 85 14.01 6.77 -9.01
CA TYR A 85 15.14 7.66 -8.78
C TYR A 85 14.70 9.11 -8.54
N THR A 86 13.63 9.55 -9.21
CA THR A 86 13.10 10.90 -9.02
C THR A 86 12.22 11.01 -7.78
N GLN A 87 11.55 9.91 -7.40
CA GLN A 87 10.61 9.91 -6.28
C GLN A 87 11.25 9.56 -4.93
N LYS A 88 12.47 9.01 -4.89
CA LYS A 88 13.15 8.59 -3.65
C LYS A 88 13.21 9.70 -2.60
N HIS A 89 13.46 10.94 -3.05
CA HIS A 89 13.61 12.09 -2.16
C HIS A 89 12.31 12.41 -1.43
N ILE A 90 11.16 12.19 -2.06
CA ILE A 90 9.85 12.43 -1.44
C ILE A 90 9.64 11.47 -0.25
N ILE A 91 9.94 10.18 -0.44
CA ILE A 91 9.80 9.17 0.62
C ILE A 91 10.80 9.44 1.74
N LEU A 92 12.06 9.69 1.40
CA LEU A 92 13.12 9.92 2.39
C LEU A 92 12.87 11.20 3.20
N ASN A 93 12.43 12.29 2.56
CA ASN A 93 12.07 13.52 3.26
C ASN A 93 10.88 13.30 4.20
N PHE A 94 9.83 12.62 3.72
CA PHE A 94 8.68 12.26 4.55
C PHE A 94 9.10 11.46 5.78
N LEU A 95 9.96 10.44 5.64
CA LEU A 95 10.44 9.63 6.76
C LEU A 95 11.38 10.39 7.71
N ASN A 96 12.04 11.44 7.24
CA ASN A 96 12.83 12.32 8.09
C ASN A 96 11.94 13.27 8.92
N GLU A 97 10.86 13.78 8.31
CA GLU A 97 9.86 14.63 8.99
C GLU A 97 8.95 13.81 9.94
N HIS A 98 8.66 12.56 9.59
CA HIS A 98 7.77 11.66 10.31
C HIS A 98 8.49 10.35 10.66
N SER A 99 9.47 10.43 11.57
CA SER A 99 10.32 9.31 11.97
C SER A 99 9.59 8.14 12.66
N SER A 100 8.35 8.34 13.09
CA SER A 100 7.46 7.28 13.60
C SER A 100 6.91 6.36 12.51
N GLU A 101 7.00 6.76 11.25
CA GLU A 101 6.43 6.05 10.13
C GLU A 101 7.46 5.14 9.46
N THR A 102 6.97 4.23 8.63
CA THR A 102 7.78 3.42 7.73
C THR A 102 7.07 3.30 6.39
N VAL A 103 7.82 3.17 5.30
CA VAL A 103 7.24 3.01 3.96
C VAL A 103 7.65 1.67 3.38
N LEU A 104 6.68 0.87 2.96
CA LEU A 104 6.89 -0.38 2.26
C LEU A 104 6.90 -0.10 0.76
N LEU A 105 7.92 -0.58 0.07
CA LEU A 105 8.14 -0.30 -1.34
C LEU A 105 8.35 -1.60 -2.12
N LYS A 106 7.53 -1.83 -3.13
CA LYS A 106 7.74 -2.89 -4.12
C LYS A 106 8.11 -2.26 -5.45
N VAL A 107 9.16 -2.78 -6.07
CA VAL A 107 9.61 -2.32 -7.40
C VAL A 107 9.40 -3.45 -8.40
N THR A 108 8.61 -3.15 -9.44
CA THR A 108 8.25 -4.08 -10.50
C THR A 108 8.76 -3.52 -11.84
N VAL A 109 9.50 -4.33 -12.60
CA VAL A 109 10.12 -3.89 -13.86
C VAL A 109 9.64 -4.76 -15.00
N HIS A 110 9.00 -4.12 -15.98
CA HIS A 110 8.66 -4.77 -17.24
C HIS A 110 9.89 -4.91 -18.14
N TRP A 111 9.85 -5.90 -19.03
CA TRP A 111 10.94 -6.51 -19.82
C TRP A 111 12.10 -5.60 -20.27
N PHE A 112 11.82 -4.34 -20.61
CA PHE A 112 12.80 -3.37 -21.08
C PHE A 112 13.41 -2.62 -19.88
N HIS A 113 14.74 -2.68 -19.72
CA HIS A 113 15.55 -1.98 -18.69
C HIS A 113 15.75 -2.65 -17.32
N LYS A 114 15.52 -3.97 -17.17
CA LYS A 114 15.75 -4.70 -15.91
C LYS A 114 17.14 -4.43 -15.30
N ASP A 115 18.21 -4.54 -16.07
CA ASP A 115 19.58 -4.37 -15.57
C ASP A 115 19.85 -2.94 -15.10
N LYS A 116 19.44 -1.94 -15.90
CA LYS A 116 19.63 -0.52 -15.54
C LYS A 116 18.89 -0.17 -14.25
N VAL A 117 17.64 -0.61 -14.12
CA VAL A 117 16.85 -0.37 -12.90
C VAL A 117 17.47 -1.11 -11.72
N LYS A 118 17.98 -2.33 -11.93
CA LYS A 118 18.66 -3.09 -10.88
C LYS A 118 19.89 -2.36 -10.34
N THR A 119 20.71 -1.82 -11.23
CA THR A 119 21.85 -0.98 -10.84
C THR A 119 21.40 0.25 -10.04
N MET A 120 20.38 0.97 -10.51
CA MET A 120 19.86 2.16 -9.81
C MET A 120 19.31 1.85 -8.41
N ILE A 121 18.60 0.73 -8.24
CA ILE A 121 18.10 0.30 -6.93
C ILE A 121 19.25 -0.11 -6.01
N ASN A 122 20.26 -0.81 -6.53
CA ASN A 122 21.44 -1.17 -5.74
C ASN A 122 22.21 0.09 -5.29
N GLU A 123 22.40 1.07 -6.17
CA GLU A 123 23.00 2.36 -5.81
C GLU A 123 22.18 3.08 -4.72
N LEU A 124 20.85 3.06 -4.83
CA LEU A 124 19.97 3.64 -3.82
C LEU A 124 20.16 2.97 -2.45
N ILE A 125 20.21 1.63 -2.43
CA ILE A 125 20.45 0.82 -1.23
C ILE A 125 21.82 1.17 -0.64
N GLU A 126 22.86 1.22 -1.47
CA GLU A 126 24.23 1.52 -1.03
C GLU A 126 24.37 2.93 -0.45
N GLN A 127 23.67 3.91 -1.04
CA GLN A 127 23.65 5.30 -0.56
C GLN A 127 22.90 5.47 0.77
N HIS A 128 21.95 4.59 1.10
CA HIS A 128 21.01 4.75 2.22
C HIS A 128 20.87 3.47 3.06
N LYS A 129 21.98 2.76 3.31
CA LYS A 129 21.98 1.44 3.97
C LYS A 129 21.30 1.42 5.34
N ASP A 130 21.38 2.52 6.09
CA ASP A 130 20.78 2.70 7.40
C ASP A 130 19.27 3.00 7.33
N LYS A 131 18.82 3.56 6.20
CA LYS A 131 17.44 3.98 5.93
C LYS A 131 16.65 2.98 5.09
N ILE A 132 17.27 1.89 4.61
CA ILE A 132 16.61 0.90 3.75
C ILE A 132 16.78 -0.51 4.34
N TRP A 133 15.66 -1.17 4.60
CA TRP A 133 15.63 -2.56 5.04
C TRP A 133 15.62 -3.51 3.85
N THR A 134 16.64 -4.37 3.79
CA THR A 134 16.87 -5.33 2.69
C THR A 134 16.88 -6.79 3.13
N LYS A 135 16.66 -7.07 4.43
CA LYS A 135 16.63 -8.45 4.95
C LYS A 135 15.31 -9.14 4.58
N SER A 136 15.35 -10.45 4.35
CA SER A 136 14.17 -11.27 4.02
C SER A 136 13.15 -11.37 5.15
N SER A 137 13.60 -11.28 6.40
CA SER A 137 12.74 -11.33 7.57
C SER A 137 11.83 -10.10 7.67
N VAL A 138 10.60 -10.31 8.15
CA VAL A 138 9.69 -9.22 8.49
C VAL A 138 10.23 -8.45 9.71
N PRO A 139 10.46 -7.14 9.61
CA PRO A 139 10.95 -6.35 10.75
C PRO A 139 9.83 -6.06 11.76
N THR A 140 10.22 -5.78 13.01
CA THR A 140 9.34 -5.08 13.95
C THR A 140 9.19 -3.62 13.55
N LEU A 141 8.14 -2.96 14.05
CA LEU A 141 7.94 -1.55 13.79
C LEU A 141 9.12 -0.70 14.31
N GLN A 142 9.71 -1.05 15.46
CA GLN A 142 10.92 -0.41 15.97
C GLN A 142 12.06 -0.42 14.95
N GLN A 143 12.27 -1.57 14.29
CA GLN A 143 13.32 -1.72 13.29
C GLN A 143 13.01 -0.97 12.00
N ALA A 144 11.72 -0.78 11.70
CA ALA A 144 11.21 -0.18 10.47
C ALA A 144 11.04 1.35 10.53
N ARG A 145 10.79 1.92 11.71
CA ARG A 145 10.60 3.37 11.91
C ARG A 145 11.72 4.19 11.27
N GLY A 146 11.32 5.18 10.47
CA GLY A 146 12.19 6.07 9.70
C GLY A 146 12.89 5.42 8.50
N LYS A 147 12.43 4.23 8.05
CA LYS A 147 13.05 3.46 6.97
C LYS A 147 12.09 3.10 5.85
N ILE A 148 12.67 2.80 4.69
CA ILE A 148 12.01 2.16 3.58
C ILE A 148 12.20 0.64 3.73
N ILE A 149 11.11 -0.11 3.69
CA ILE A 149 11.13 -1.58 3.70
C ILE A 149 10.92 -2.04 2.27
N LEU A 150 11.99 -2.54 1.64
CA LEU A 150 11.85 -3.14 0.32
C LEU A 150 11.09 -4.46 0.46
N LEU A 151 10.19 -4.71 -0.48
CA LEU A 151 9.52 -6.00 -0.62
C LEU A 151 10.06 -6.73 -1.84
N GLN A 152 10.27 -8.04 -1.68
CA GLN A 152 10.72 -8.87 -2.79
C GLN A 152 9.74 -8.86 -3.98
N SER A 153 10.28 -8.97 -5.18
CA SER A 153 9.53 -9.14 -6.43
C SER A 153 10.24 -10.14 -7.32
N GLU A 154 9.63 -10.50 -8.45
CA GLU A 154 10.25 -11.39 -9.45
C GLU A 154 11.60 -10.84 -9.97
N THR A 155 11.82 -9.52 -9.88
CA THR A 155 13.05 -8.87 -10.35
C THR A 155 14.03 -8.58 -9.22
N PHE A 156 13.56 -8.46 -7.98
CA PHE A 156 14.35 -8.01 -6.83
C PHE A 156 14.18 -8.93 -5.63
N THR A 157 15.25 -9.60 -5.22
CA THR A 157 15.26 -10.51 -4.06
C THR A 157 15.67 -9.81 -2.75
N ALA A 158 16.15 -8.56 -2.81
CA ALA A 158 16.44 -7.78 -1.62
C ALA A 158 15.14 -7.24 -1.00
N GLY A 159 15.01 -7.37 0.33
CA GLY A 159 13.84 -6.92 1.07
C GLY A 159 13.05 -8.06 1.71
N ALA A 160 12.02 -7.69 2.46
CA ALA A 160 11.16 -8.59 3.20
C ALA A 160 10.32 -9.48 2.26
N GLU A 161 10.17 -10.73 2.65
CA GLU A 161 9.35 -11.70 1.93
C GLU A 161 7.87 -11.32 1.97
N ASN A 162 7.20 -11.49 0.83
CA ASN A 162 5.78 -11.23 0.69
C ASN A 162 5.09 -12.32 -0.13
N HIS A 163 3.82 -12.55 0.19
CA HIS A 163 2.97 -13.50 -0.51
C HIS A 163 1.69 -12.81 -1.00
N LYS A 164 1.19 -13.26 -2.14
CA LYS A 164 -0.10 -12.79 -2.64
C LYS A 164 -1.21 -13.22 -1.70
N SER A 165 -2.12 -12.30 -1.44
CA SER A 165 -3.29 -12.56 -0.61
C SER A 165 -4.22 -13.57 -1.26
N PHE A 166 -4.75 -14.48 -0.44
CA PHE A 166 -5.78 -15.44 -0.84
C PHE A 166 -7.19 -14.84 -0.83
N PHE A 167 -7.37 -13.60 -0.33
CA PHE A 167 -8.70 -13.00 -0.14
C PHE A 167 -9.35 -12.53 -1.43
N LEU A 168 -8.54 -12.22 -2.44
CA LEU A 168 -8.98 -11.71 -3.72
C LEU A 168 -9.00 -12.81 -4.78
N MET A 169 -10.18 -13.00 -5.37
CA MET A 169 -10.33 -13.85 -6.56
C MET A 169 -11.24 -13.12 -7.54
N LYS A 170 -10.73 -12.82 -8.75
CA LYS A 170 -11.49 -12.13 -9.82
C LYS A 170 -12.15 -10.81 -9.34
N ASN A 171 -11.42 -9.95 -8.64
CA ASN A 171 -11.90 -8.64 -8.16
C ASN A 171 -13.09 -8.69 -7.17
N MET A 172 -13.27 -9.81 -6.49
CA MET A 172 -14.24 -9.92 -5.39
C MET A 172 -13.56 -10.43 -4.12
N LEU A 173 -13.96 -9.81 -3.01
CA LEU A 173 -13.68 -10.33 -1.67
C LEU A 173 -14.60 -11.53 -1.43
N LEU A 174 -14.06 -12.74 -1.53
CA LEU A 174 -14.82 -13.98 -1.37
C LEU A 174 -14.41 -14.72 -0.10
N HIS A 175 -15.38 -14.92 0.80
CA HIS A 175 -15.24 -15.70 2.02
C HIS A 175 -14.05 -15.27 2.90
N VAL A 176 -13.81 -13.96 3.02
CA VAL A 176 -12.64 -13.38 3.68
C VAL A 176 -12.49 -13.91 5.10
N GLU A 177 -13.55 -13.91 5.91
CA GLU A 177 -13.49 -14.43 7.29
C GLU A 177 -13.12 -15.92 7.37
N LYS A 178 -13.72 -16.74 6.50
CA LYS A 178 -13.42 -18.19 6.45
C LYS A 178 -11.96 -18.43 6.01
N LYS A 179 -11.43 -17.58 5.12
CA LYS A 179 -10.02 -17.63 4.72
C LYS A 179 -9.11 -17.15 5.84
N ILE A 180 -9.40 -16.02 6.50
CA ILE A 180 -8.65 -15.50 7.65
C ILE A 180 -8.53 -16.57 8.74
N LYS A 181 -9.63 -17.24 9.09
CA LYS A 181 -9.62 -18.35 10.07
C LYS A 181 -8.68 -19.48 9.70
N ARG A 182 -8.47 -19.75 8.39
CA ARG A 182 -7.58 -20.82 7.91
C ARG A 182 -6.11 -20.44 7.90
N ILE A 183 -5.78 -19.16 7.70
CA ILE A 183 -4.39 -18.68 7.55
C ILE A 183 -3.94 -17.78 8.72
N LYS A 184 -4.67 -17.79 9.85
CA LYS A 184 -4.41 -16.91 11.00
C LYS A 184 -2.99 -17.03 11.56
N SER A 185 -2.42 -18.25 11.61
CA SER A 185 -1.03 -18.46 12.07
C SER A 185 0.03 -17.91 11.12
N VAL A 186 -0.30 -17.76 9.84
CA VAL A 186 0.62 -17.30 8.77
C VAL A 186 0.51 -15.80 8.54
N LEU A 187 -0.70 -15.22 8.67
CA LEU A 187 -0.99 -13.82 8.38
C LEU A 187 -0.13 -12.81 9.15
N CYS A 188 0.15 -13.08 10.43
CA CYS A 188 0.78 -12.10 11.33
C CYS A 188 2.24 -12.42 11.69
N ASN A 189 2.84 -13.46 11.11
CA ASN A 189 4.12 -13.97 11.60
C ASN A 189 5.23 -13.80 10.57
N GLU A 190 5.32 -14.71 9.59
CA GLU A 190 6.57 -14.91 8.84
C GLU A 190 6.68 -14.14 7.53
N SER A 191 5.56 -13.64 6.99
CA SER A 191 5.54 -12.97 5.68
C SER A 191 4.52 -11.85 5.63
N ILE A 192 4.76 -10.88 4.74
CA ILE A 192 3.82 -9.81 4.46
C ILE A 192 2.80 -10.30 3.43
N ILE A 193 1.51 -10.29 3.79
CA ILE A 193 0.44 -10.63 2.86
C ILE A 193 0.04 -9.38 2.05
N LEU A 194 0.09 -9.47 0.73
CA LEU A 194 -0.20 -8.37 -0.20
C LEU A 194 -1.44 -8.68 -1.04
N THR A 195 -2.48 -7.85 -0.96
CA THR A 195 -3.63 -8.01 -1.86
C THR A 195 -3.29 -7.60 -3.29
N ASP A 196 -3.57 -8.46 -4.26
CA ASP A 196 -3.34 -8.17 -5.67
C ASP A 196 -4.53 -7.39 -6.25
N SER A 197 -4.31 -6.17 -6.75
CA SER A 197 -5.38 -5.41 -7.43
C SER A 197 -5.46 -5.92 -8.87
N ALA A 198 -6.44 -6.78 -9.17
CA ALA A 198 -6.47 -7.43 -10.48
C ALA A 198 -6.85 -6.43 -11.58
N ALA A 199 -5.86 -6.06 -12.40
CA ALA A 199 -6.11 -5.53 -13.72
C ALA A 199 -6.96 -6.55 -14.51
N SER A 200 -8.09 -6.11 -15.05
CA SER A 200 -8.87 -6.90 -16.00
C SER A 200 -8.78 -6.26 -17.38
N VAL A 201 -8.48 -7.08 -18.38
CA VAL A 201 -8.31 -6.70 -19.79
C VAL A 201 -9.57 -6.04 -20.38
N PHE A 202 -10.74 -6.23 -19.77
CA PHE A 202 -12.04 -5.83 -20.31
C PHE A 202 -12.77 -4.77 -19.49
N SER A 203 -12.15 -4.17 -18.48
CA SER A 203 -12.81 -3.19 -17.60
C SER A 203 -11.84 -2.12 -17.13
N SER A 204 -12.26 -0.85 -17.18
CA SER A 204 -11.40 0.25 -16.74
C SER A 204 -10.97 0.08 -15.26
N PRO A 205 -9.70 0.40 -14.93
CA PRO A 205 -9.20 0.35 -13.55
C PRO A 205 -10.10 1.09 -12.57
N ARG A 206 -10.70 2.22 -12.99
CA ARG A 206 -11.61 3.03 -12.18
C ARG A 206 -12.91 2.31 -11.80
N SER A 207 -13.52 1.58 -12.73
CA SER A 207 -14.76 0.83 -12.47
C SER A 207 -14.52 -0.36 -11.54
N LEU A 208 -13.39 -1.05 -11.73
CA LEU A 208 -12.95 -2.14 -10.84
C LEU A 208 -12.66 -1.60 -9.43
N ALA A 209 -11.92 -0.51 -9.34
CA ALA A 209 -11.61 0.17 -8.08
C ALA A 209 -12.88 0.56 -7.33
N LYS A 210 -13.87 1.15 -8.00
CA LYS A 210 -15.13 1.53 -7.35
C LYS A 210 -15.81 0.32 -6.70
N ARG A 211 -15.87 -0.82 -7.40
CA ARG A 211 -16.48 -2.04 -6.86
C ARG A 211 -15.66 -2.62 -5.70
N PHE A 212 -14.35 -2.79 -5.90
CA PHE A 212 -13.46 -3.38 -4.90
C PHE A 212 -13.37 -2.53 -3.63
N ASN A 213 -13.13 -1.22 -3.77
CA ASN A 213 -13.01 -0.30 -2.65
C ASN A 213 -14.31 -0.21 -1.84
N THR A 214 -15.47 -0.34 -2.48
CA THR A 214 -16.77 -0.42 -1.78
C THR A 214 -16.88 -1.70 -0.95
N GLN A 215 -16.58 -2.86 -1.55
CA GLN A 215 -16.62 -4.13 -0.82
C GLN A 215 -15.63 -4.16 0.35
N LEU A 216 -14.43 -3.61 0.13
CA LEU A 216 -13.41 -3.53 1.16
C LEU A 216 -13.87 -2.63 2.31
N TYR A 217 -14.43 -1.46 2.01
CA TYR A 217 -14.96 -0.55 3.03
C TYR A 217 -16.06 -1.20 3.88
N ASP A 218 -17.00 -1.90 3.24
CA ASP A 218 -18.08 -2.60 3.94
C ASP A 218 -17.54 -3.73 4.81
N PHE A 219 -16.58 -4.51 4.30
CA PHE A 219 -15.91 -5.56 5.05
C PHE A 219 -15.19 -5.00 6.29
N LEU A 220 -14.41 -3.93 6.13
CA LEU A 220 -13.67 -3.32 7.24
C LEU A 220 -14.61 -2.78 8.32
N ASN A 221 -15.72 -2.15 7.95
CA ASN A 221 -16.70 -1.66 8.92
C ASN A 221 -17.39 -2.79 9.68
N GLN A 222 -17.70 -3.91 9.02
CA GLN A 222 -18.25 -5.09 9.70
C GLN A 222 -17.22 -5.74 10.63
N HIS A 223 -15.94 -5.74 10.22
CA HIS A 223 -14.87 -6.40 10.95
C HIS A 223 -14.32 -5.59 12.14
N LYS A 224 -14.52 -4.26 12.15
CA LYS A 224 -14.14 -3.37 13.26
C LYS A 224 -14.73 -3.82 14.61
N ASP A 225 -15.96 -4.34 14.59
CA ASP A 225 -16.71 -4.70 15.81
C ASP A 225 -16.58 -6.18 16.22
N THR A 226 -16.00 -7.06 15.38
CA THR A 226 -16.23 -8.52 15.48
C THR A 226 -15.04 -9.44 15.77
N SER A 227 -13.76 -9.02 15.79
CA SER A 227 -12.72 -10.08 15.93
C SER A 227 -11.39 -9.76 16.60
N LEU A 228 -10.91 -10.80 17.30
CA LEU A 228 -9.60 -11.13 17.87
C LEU A 228 -8.33 -10.83 17.02
N ASN A 229 -8.45 -10.13 15.89
CA ASN A 229 -7.38 -9.92 14.90
C ASN A 229 -7.24 -8.44 14.46
N GLN A 230 -7.56 -7.47 15.32
CA GLN A 230 -7.26 -6.04 15.09
C GLN A 230 -5.81 -5.91 14.57
N GLY A 231 -5.66 -5.49 13.31
CA GLY A 231 -4.37 -5.30 12.65
C GLY A 231 -3.87 -6.38 11.67
N CYS A 232 -4.37 -7.62 11.65
CA CYS A 232 -3.75 -8.70 10.86
C CYS A 232 -4.41 -9.03 9.50
N LEU A 233 -4.58 -8.04 8.62
CA LEU A 233 -5.12 -8.28 7.27
C LEU A 233 -4.08 -8.12 6.15
N GLY A 234 -2.87 -7.67 6.49
CA GLY A 234 -1.80 -7.41 5.55
C GLY A 234 -1.97 -6.08 4.81
N ILE A 235 -1.38 -5.99 3.63
CA ILE A 235 -1.38 -4.78 2.79
C ILE A 235 -2.54 -4.82 1.82
N PHE A 236 -3.38 -3.77 1.86
CA PHE A 236 -4.37 -3.51 0.83
C PHE A 236 -3.79 -2.61 -0.27
N SER A 237 -3.32 -3.22 -1.36
CA SER A 237 -2.88 -2.50 -2.56
C SER A 237 -4.06 -2.13 -3.44
N MET A 238 -4.35 -0.83 -3.57
CA MET A 238 -5.59 -0.31 -4.16
C MET A 238 -5.34 0.58 -5.38
N ASN A 239 -6.27 0.55 -6.33
CA ASN A 239 -6.42 1.60 -7.35
C ASN A 239 -7.45 2.62 -6.84
N PHE A 240 -7.20 3.92 -7.06
CA PHE A 240 -8.11 5.01 -6.66
C PHE A 240 -8.71 4.92 -5.23
N PRO A 241 -7.90 4.69 -4.17
CA PRO A 241 -8.43 4.63 -2.81
C PRO A 241 -9.03 5.99 -2.41
N GLY A 242 -10.16 5.95 -1.70
CA GLY A 242 -10.77 7.14 -1.10
C GLY A 242 -10.25 7.38 0.32
N VAL A 243 -10.28 8.62 0.79
CA VAL A 243 -9.81 9.00 2.14
C VAL A 243 -10.54 8.26 3.26
N ASP A 244 -11.85 8.04 3.12
CA ASP A 244 -12.64 7.30 4.12
C ASP A 244 -12.22 5.83 4.23
N LEU A 245 -11.85 5.21 3.10
CA LEU A 245 -11.34 3.84 3.08
C LEU A 245 -9.95 3.75 3.69
N ILE A 246 -9.06 4.69 3.36
CA ILE A 246 -7.73 4.77 3.96
C ILE A 246 -7.85 4.92 5.47
N LYS A 247 -8.69 5.86 5.93
CA LYS A 247 -8.97 6.06 7.35
C LYS A 247 -9.50 4.80 8.02
N SER A 248 -10.45 4.10 7.39
CA SER A 248 -10.96 2.84 7.93
C SER A 248 -9.89 1.77 8.11
N ILE A 249 -8.86 1.75 7.25
CA ILE A 249 -7.72 0.84 7.37
C ILE A 249 -6.77 1.29 8.49
N THR A 250 -6.43 2.59 8.56
CA THR A 250 -5.49 3.12 9.57
C THR A 250 -6.05 3.11 10.99
N ASP A 251 -7.37 3.07 11.14
CA ASP A 251 -8.05 3.01 12.44
C ASP A 251 -8.22 1.56 12.97
N MET A 252 -7.71 0.54 12.25
CA MET A 252 -7.89 -0.87 12.61
C MET A 252 -7.04 -1.34 13.79
#